data_AF-A0A7S0I4S0-F1
#
_entry.id   AF-A0A7S0I4S0-F1
#
_cell.length_a   1.000
_cell.length_b   1.000
_cell.length_c   1.000
_cell.angle_alpha   90.00
_cell.angle_beta   90.00
_cell.angle_gamma   90.00
#
_symmetry.space_group_name_H-M   'P 1'
#
loop_
_entity.id
_entity.type
_entity.pdbx_description
1 polymer ?
#
loop_
_entity_poly.entity_id
_entity_poly.type
_entity_poly.pdbx_seq_one_letter_code
_entity_poly.pdbx_strand_id
1 'polypeptide(L)'
;VSVFQSLPRQPANRQMCYEAGICEVFYAYLETYNSASSGHQMTYQILQCVWLLSYCDIVRGYLADDMQLIKTLAQLMRGKTMEKILRMTVAICMNLVADSDFKNRLSMFGVEGALEDMMS
;
A
#
# COMPACT_ATOMS: atom_id res chain seq x y z
N VAL A 1 3.18 -18.53 6.09
CA VAL A 1 2.66 -17.16 6.30
C VAL A 1 3.61 -16.47 7.23
N SER A 2 4.19 -15.32 6.85
CA SER A 2 5.10 -14.60 7.76
C SER A 2 4.31 -14.01 8.94
N VAL A 3 4.97 -13.81 10.08
CA VAL A 3 4.30 -13.31 11.31
C VAL A 3 3.61 -11.97 11.09
N PHE A 4 4.20 -11.12 10.24
CA PHE A 4 3.66 -9.83 9.85
C PHE A 4 2.35 -9.93 9.08
N GLN A 5 2.13 -11.01 8.34
CA GLN A 5 0.90 -11.22 7.57
C GLN A 5 -0.18 -11.91 8.39
N SER A 6 0.18 -12.74 9.37
CA SER A 6 -0.81 -13.49 10.15
C SER A 6 -1.69 -12.59 11.03
N LEU A 7 -1.14 -11.46 11.52
CA LEU A 7 -1.86 -10.55 12.39
C LEU A 7 -2.97 -9.77 11.66
N PRO A 8 -2.70 -8.93 10.63
CA PRO A 8 -3.74 -8.16 9.95
C PRO A 8 -4.70 -9.02 9.11
N ARG A 9 -4.38 -10.30 8.92
CA ARG A 9 -5.28 -11.27 8.28
C ARG A 9 -6.54 -11.52 9.10
N GLN A 10 -6.47 -11.40 10.42
CA GLN A 10 -7.64 -11.41 11.28
C GLN A 10 -8.24 -10.01 11.33
N PRO A 11 -9.51 -9.80 10.91
CA PRO A 11 -10.12 -8.46 10.90
C PRO A 11 -10.07 -7.74 12.24
N ALA A 12 -10.28 -8.48 13.34
CA ALA A 12 -10.25 -7.96 14.71
C ALA A 12 -8.89 -7.34 15.10
N ASN A 13 -7.80 -7.73 14.41
CA ASN A 13 -6.46 -7.28 14.75
C ASN A 13 -5.99 -6.08 13.91
N ARG A 14 -6.76 -5.64 12.89
CA ARG A 14 -6.29 -4.60 11.96
C ARG A 14 -6.11 -3.25 12.65
N GLN A 15 -7.07 -2.87 13.48
CA GLN A 15 -7.00 -1.62 14.23
C GLN A 15 -5.85 -1.63 15.25
N MET A 16 -5.69 -2.71 16.04
CA MET A 16 -4.57 -2.81 16.98
C MET A 16 -3.21 -2.80 16.26
N CYS A 17 -3.11 -3.37 15.05
CA CYS A 17 -1.88 -3.31 14.26
C CYS A 17 -1.54 -1.87 13.89
N TYR A 18 -2.54 -1.07 13.52
CA TYR A 18 -2.37 0.35 13.25
C TYR A 18 -1.98 1.13 14.53
N GLU A 19 -2.69 0.92 15.64
CA GLU A 19 -2.39 1.57 16.92
C GLU A 19 -0.98 1.23 17.46
N ALA A 20 -0.45 0.06 17.10
CA ALA A 20 0.90 -0.36 17.43
C ALA A 20 2.00 0.28 16.54
N GLY A 21 1.64 1.15 15.59
CA GLY A 21 2.59 1.85 14.73
C GLY A 21 3.24 0.96 13.66
N ILE A 22 2.50 -0.04 13.15
CA ILE A 22 3.07 -0.97 12.16
C ILE A 22 3.27 -0.30 10.78
N CYS A 23 2.49 0.73 10.46
CA CYS A 23 2.54 1.44 9.18
C CYS A 23 3.89 2.16 9.00
N GLU A 24 4.38 2.78 10.06
CA GLU A 24 5.65 3.50 10.10
C GLU A 24 6.83 2.55 9.83
N VAL A 25 6.78 1.33 10.38
CA VAL A 25 7.76 0.28 10.12
C VAL A 25 7.72 -0.16 8.65
N PHE A 26 6.53 -0.28 8.08
CA PHE A 26 6.34 -0.61 6.67
C PHE A 26 6.91 0.45 5.74
N TYR A 27 6.69 1.73 6.04
CA TYR A 27 7.20 2.84 5.22
C TYR A 27 8.73 2.91 5.27
N ALA A 28 9.32 2.82 6.47
CA ALA A 28 10.78 2.79 6.61
C ALA A 28 11.41 1.65 5.79
N TYR A 29 10.75 0.49 5.75
CA TYR A 29 11.21 -0.63 4.92
C TYR A 29 11.04 -0.34 3.43
N LEU A 30 9.86 0.14 3.00
CA LEU A 30 9.59 0.44 1.60
C LEU A 30 10.56 1.50 1.07
N GLU A 31 10.88 2.53 1.83
CA GLU A 31 11.89 3.52 1.44
C GLU A 31 13.30 2.93 1.30
N THR A 32 13.68 2.04 2.23
CA THR A 32 15.03 1.46 2.26
C THR A 32 15.25 0.41 1.15
N TYR A 33 14.24 -0.38 0.83
CA TYR A 33 14.41 -1.62 0.05
C TYR A 33 13.75 -1.63 -1.33
N ASN A 34 13.03 -0.58 -1.73
CA ASN A 34 12.44 -0.52 -3.08
C ASN A 34 13.48 -0.59 -4.21
N SER A 35 14.75 -0.26 -3.91
CA SER A 35 15.86 -0.23 -4.87
C SER A 35 16.69 -1.52 -4.90
N ALA A 36 16.48 -2.44 -3.94
CA ALA A 36 17.32 -3.63 -3.77
C ALA A 36 16.70 -4.84 -4.48
N SER A 37 17.48 -5.53 -5.31
CA SER A 37 17.05 -6.74 -6.04
C SER A 37 16.58 -7.87 -5.12
N SER A 38 17.04 -7.92 -3.87
CA SER A 38 16.62 -8.86 -2.83
C SER A 38 15.35 -8.45 -2.06
N GLY A 39 14.88 -7.21 -2.21
CA GLY A 39 13.76 -6.63 -1.44
C GLY A 39 12.37 -7.06 -1.92
N HIS A 40 12.24 -7.54 -3.17
CA HIS A 40 10.94 -7.78 -3.82
C HIS A 40 9.96 -8.65 -3.02
N GLN A 41 10.44 -9.70 -2.35
CA GLN A 41 9.56 -10.58 -1.58
C GLN A 41 9.03 -9.88 -0.33
N MET A 42 9.87 -9.10 0.36
CA MET A 42 9.43 -8.36 1.54
C MET A 42 8.54 -7.16 1.15
N THR A 43 8.89 -6.44 0.07
CA THR A 43 8.02 -5.39 -0.50
C THR A 43 6.62 -5.95 -0.77
N TYR A 44 6.53 -7.11 -1.43
CA TYR A 44 5.25 -7.78 -1.63
C TYR A 44 4.54 -8.11 -0.31
N GLN A 45 5.26 -8.66 0.68
CA GLN A 45 4.66 -9.02 1.96
C GLN A 45 4.11 -7.81 2.72
N ILE A 46 4.83 -6.69 2.69
CA ILE A 46 4.43 -5.43 3.31
C ILE A 46 3.22 -4.84 2.60
N LEU A 47 3.23 -4.78 1.27
CA LEU A 47 2.06 -4.32 0.50
C LEU A 47 0.84 -5.20 0.77
N GLN A 48 1.03 -6.50 0.95
CA GLN A 48 -0.05 -7.38 1.37
C GLN A 48 -0.59 -7.02 2.77
N CYS A 49 0.26 -6.64 3.72
CA CYS A 49 -0.19 -6.16 5.03
C CYS A 49 -0.96 -4.83 4.89
N VAL A 50 -0.46 -3.87 4.13
CA VAL A 50 -1.14 -2.59 3.86
C VAL A 50 -2.52 -2.84 3.22
N TRP A 51 -2.60 -3.73 2.25
CA TRP A 51 -3.86 -4.12 1.63
C TRP A 51 -4.84 -4.73 2.64
N LEU A 52 -4.38 -5.62 3.52
CA LEU A 52 -5.23 -6.18 4.59
C LEU A 52 -5.73 -5.10 5.57
N LEU A 53 -4.89 -4.13 5.91
CA LEU A 53 -5.24 -3.01 6.78
C LEU A 53 -6.27 -2.07 6.15
N SER A 54 -6.21 -1.87 4.83
CA SER A 54 -7.16 -1.02 4.09
C SER A 54 -8.62 -1.49 4.12
N TYR A 55 -8.89 -2.71 4.62
CA TYR A 55 -10.24 -3.21 4.88
C TYR A 55 -10.82 -2.81 6.25
N CYS A 56 -10.06 -2.10 7.09
CA CYS A 56 -10.57 -1.51 8.32
C CYS A 56 -10.88 -0.03 8.05
N ASP A 57 -12.11 0.42 8.26
CA ASP A 57 -12.53 1.78 7.85
C ASP A 57 -11.71 2.90 8.51
N ILE A 58 -11.38 2.74 9.80
CA ILE A 58 -10.54 3.70 10.55
C ILE A 58 -9.15 3.78 9.91
N VAL A 59 -8.53 2.63 9.67
CA VAL A 59 -7.19 2.56 9.10
C VAL A 59 -7.19 3.00 7.63
N ARG A 60 -8.26 2.69 6.88
CA ARG A 60 -8.43 3.11 5.49
C ARG A 60 -8.39 4.63 5.36
N GLY A 61 -9.09 5.37 6.23
CA GLY A 61 -9.07 6.84 6.22
C GLY A 61 -7.65 7.36 6.41
N TYR A 62 -6.93 6.84 7.41
CA TYR A 62 -5.52 7.19 7.63
C TYR A 62 -4.64 6.88 6.40
N LEU A 63 -4.73 5.67 5.84
CA LEU A 63 -3.94 5.27 4.67
C LEU A 63 -4.27 6.11 3.43
N ALA A 64 -5.52 6.54 3.28
CA ALA A 64 -5.96 7.37 2.16
C ALA A 64 -5.45 8.81 2.26
N ASP A 65 -5.17 9.31 3.47
CA ASP A 65 -4.60 10.64 3.74
C ASP A 65 -3.05 10.64 3.84
N ASP A 66 -2.44 9.45 3.93
CA ASP A 66 -1.00 9.29 4.10
C ASP A 66 -0.22 9.56 2.80
N MET A 67 0.32 10.78 2.69
CA MET A 67 1.10 11.21 1.53
C MET A 67 2.39 10.40 1.30
N GLN A 68 2.97 9.79 2.33
CA GLN A 68 4.18 8.98 2.19
C GLN A 68 3.82 7.66 1.49
N LEU A 69 2.77 6.98 1.95
CA LEU A 69 2.25 5.79 1.30
C LEU A 69 1.86 6.06 -0.15
N ILE A 70 1.07 7.12 -0.40
CA ILE A 70 0.60 7.47 -1.75
C ILE A 70 1.78 7.69 -2.69
N LYS A 71 2.81 8.42 -2.26
CA LYS A 71 4.05 8.61 -3.02
C LYS A 71 4.74 7.28 -3.34
N THR A 72 4.83 6.37 -2.36
CA THR A 72 5.42 5.04 -2.57
C THR A 72 4.61 4.20 -3.58
N LEU A 73 3.28 4.19 -3.47
CA LEU A 73 2.41 3.49 -4.43
C LEU A 73 2.60 4.06 -5.84
N ALA A 74 2.65 5.38 -5.99
CA ALA A 74 2.91 6.04 -7.27
C ALA A 74 4.28 5.65 -7.88
N GLN A 75 5.33 5.58 -7.06
CA GLN A 75 6.65 5.14 -7.50
C GLN A 75 6.65 3.68 -7.97
N LEU A 76 5.97 2.80 -7.23
CA LEU A 76 5.86 1.37 -7.58
C LEU A 76 5.09 1.14 -8.89
N MET A 77 4.07 1.98 -9.18
CA MET A 77 3.34 1.91 -10.45
C MET A 77 4.14 2.42 -11.66
N ARG A 78 5.02 3.41 -11.45
CA ARG A 78 5.88 3.96 -12.52
C ARG A 78 7.15 3.16 -12.77
N GLY A 79 7.64 2.47 -11.73
CA GLY A 79 8.89 1.72 -11.79
C GLY A 79 8.77 0.44 -12.63
N LYS A 80 9.93 -0.06 -13.09
CA LYS A 80 10.04 -1.45 -13.56
C LYS A 80 9.94 -2.39 -12.35
N THR A 81 8.72 -2.66 -11.94
CA THR A 81 8.42 -3.49 -10.79
C THR A 81 7.89 -4.85 -11.24
N MET A 82 8.10 -5.88 -10.42
CA MET A 82 7.53 -7.21 -10.67
C MET A 82 5.99 -7.14 -10.72
N GLU A 83 5.38 -7.85 -11.67
CA GLU A 83 3.93 -7.85 -11.90
C GLU A 83 3.11 -8.14 -10.64
N LYS A 84 3.58 -9.04 -9.76
CA LYS A 84 2.91 -9.35 -8.48
C LYS A 84 2.87 -8.16 -7.51
N ILE A 85 3.91 -7.32 -7.49
CA ILE A 85 3.97 -6.14 -6.63
C ILE A 85 3.01 -5.09 -7.20
N LEU A 86 3.08 -4.89 -8.52
CA LEU A 86 2.21 -3.97 -9.24
C LEU A 86 0.72 -4.30 -9.02
N ARG A 87 0.33 -5.58 -9.12
CA ARG A 87 -1.02 -6.04 -8.79
C ARG A 87 -1.43 -5.71 -7.35
N MET A 88 -0.53 -5.89 -6.38
CA MET A 88 -0.82 -5.54 -4.99
C MET A 88 -0.96 -4.03 -4.79
N THR A 89 -0.10 -3.24 -5.44
CA THR A 89 -0.18 -1.78 -5.42
C THR A 89 -1.54 -1.30 -5.93
N VAL A 90 -2.02 -1.82 -7.07
CA VAL A 90 -3.35 -1.49 -7.59
C VAL A 90 -4.46 -1.94 -6.64
N ALA A 91 -4.37 -3.14 -6.07
CA ALA A 91 -5.37 -3.63 -5.12
C ALA A 91 -5.50 -2.72 -3.88
N ILE A 92 -4.39 -2.15 -3.40
CA ILE A 92 -4.41 -1.12 -2.34
C ILE A 92 -5.12 0.13 -2.85
N CYS A 93 -4.71 0.67 -4.00
CA CYS A 93 -5.32 1.88 -4.58
C CYS A 93 -6.84 1.72 -4.74
N MET A 94 -7.31 0.56 -5.20
CA MET A 94 -8.75 0.26 -5.35
C MET A 94 -9.51 0.31 -4.03
N ASN A 95 -8.90 -0.16 -2.94
CA ASN A 95 -9.52 -0.07 -1.61
C ASN A 95 -9.52 1.38 -1.09
N LEU A 96 -8.49 2.17 -1.41
CA LEU A 96 -8.39 3.56 -0.97
C LEU A 96 -9.23 4.52 -1.82
N VAL A 97 -9.57 4.16 -3.05
CA VAL A 97 -10.37 5.01 -3.97
C VAL A 97 -11.79 5.27 -3.49
N ALA A 98 -12.26 4.51 -2.49
CA ALA A 98 -13.50 4.79 -1.78
C ALA A 98 -13.46 6.14 -1.04
N ASP A 99 -12.27 6.64 -0.74
CA ASP A 99 -12.05 8.02 -0.29
C ASP A 99 -12.03 8.97 -1.50
N SER A 100 -12.87 10.01 -1.42
CA SER A 100 -13.08 10.94 -2.55
C SER A 100 -11.84 11.75 -2.93
N ASP A 101 -10.94 12.00 -1.98
CA ASP A 101 -9.75 12.81 -2.21
C ASP A 101 -8.50 11.99 -2.52
N PHE A 102 -8.55 10.66 -2.35
CA PHE A 102 -7.44 9.78 -2.68
C PHE A 102 -7.00 9.91 -4.15
N LYS A 103 -7.95 9.98 -5.09
CA LYS A 103 -7.63 10.19 -6.51
C LYS A 103 -6.90 11.50 -6.75
N ASN A 104 -7.34 12.58 -6.11
CA ASN A 104 -6.70 13.90 -6.21
C ASN A 104 -5.27 13.86 -5.65
N ARG A 105 -5.06 13.20 -4.51
CA ARG A 105 -3.71 13.03 -3.93
C ARG A 105 -2.82 12.14 -4.81
N LEU A 106 -3.38 11.10 -5.41
CA LEU A 106 -2.66 10.21 -6.32
C LEU A 106 -2.27 10.94 -7.63
N SER A 107 -3.13 11.82 -8.16
CA SER A 107 -2.86 12.61 -9.36
C SER A 107 -1.78 13.68 -9.16
N MET A 108 -1.59 14.19 -7.93
CA MET A 108 -0.42 15.04 -7.59
C MET A 108 0.91 14.35 -7.88
N PHE A 109 0.94 13.01 -7.84
CA PHE A 109 2.09 12.21 -8.22
C PHE A 109 2.02 11.69 -9.65
N GLY A 110 1.12 12.20 -10.50
CA GLY A 110 1.03 11.97 -11.95
C GLY A 110 0.89 10.50 -12.36
N VAL A 111 0.13 9.72 -11.62
CA VAL A 111 -0.13 8.29 -11.87
C VAL A 111 -1.60 7.99 -12.16
N GLU A 112 -2.43 9.01 -12.35
CA GLU A 112 -3.86 8.86 -12.63
C GLU A 112 -4.13 8.00 -13.88
N GLY A 113 -3.46 8.32 -15.00
CA GLY A 113 -3.56 7.51 -16.22
C GLY A 113 -3.04 6.08 -16.06
N ALA A 114 -2.03 5.85 -15.22
CA ALA A 114 -1.53 4.50 -14.95
C ALA A 114 -2.54 3.67 -14.13
N LEU A 115 -3.33 4.30 -13.26
CA LEU A 115 -4.40 3.60 -12.55
C LEU A 115 -5.56 3.28 -13.51
N GLU A 116 -5.94 4.20 -14.38
CA GLU A 116 -7.00 4.02 -15.37
C GLU A 116 -6.67 2.93 -16.40
N ASP A 117 -5.46 2.94 -16.96
CA ASP A 117 -4.96 1.92 -17.90
C ASP A 117 -4.92 0.51 -17.29
N MET A 118 -4.77 0.42 -15.96
CA MET A 118 -4.75 -0.86 -15.24
C MET A 118 -6.14 -1.33 -14.80
N MET A 119 -7.14 -0.46 -14.88
CA MET A 119 -8.54 -0.75 -14.57
C MET A 119 -9.38 -1.07 -15.82
N SER A 120 -8.91 -0.68 -17.01
CA SER A 120 -9.51 -1.02 -18.32
C SER A 120 -9.22 -2.45 -18.76
#